data_AF-A0A9X3LY39-F1
#
_entry.id   AF-A0A9X3LY39-F1
#
_cell.length_a   1.000
_cell.length_b   1.000
_cell.length_c   1.000
_cell.angle_alpha   90.00
_cell.angle_beta   90.00
_cell.angle_gamma   90.00
#
_symmetry.space_group_name_H-M   'P 1'
#
loop_
_entity.id
_entity.type
_entity.pdbx_description
1 polymer ?
#
loop_
_entity_poly.entity_id
_entity_poly.type
_entity_poly.pdbx_seq_one_letter_code
_entity_poly.pdbx_strand_id
1 'polypeptide(L)'
;MFEELEEETETKDEPSRVWWQWWAPIAIAAVFIVVPPAVYHLVSGLFLVILMAVLTVIIALVDGATFRASWTIFCVTGLAYFAAMSLYFNEGTWIYLPVLVFLAWAASKLGAVVSSKAGNN
;
A
#
# COMPACT_ATOMS: atom_id res chain seq x y z
N MET A 1 11.70 -9.42 41.29
CA MET A 1 12.44 -8.97 40.08
C MET A 1 12.29 -10.01 38.97
N PHE A 2 11.05 -10.44 38.70
CA PHE A 2 10.65 -11.29 37.56
C PHE A 2 9.18 -11.05 37.23
N GLU A 3 8.34 -10.66 38.22
CA GLU A 3 6.98 -10.12 37.97
C GLU A 3 6.94 -8.92 37.00
N GLU A 4 7.94 -8.04 37.04
CA GLU A 4 7.97 -6.79 36.26
C GLU A 4 8.33 -7.00 34.78
N LEU A 5 8.69 -8.22 34.37
CA LEU A 5 8.96 -8.59 32.97
C LEU A 5 7.81 -9.37 32.31
N GLU A 6 6.80 -9.79 33.06
CA GLU A 6 5.63 -10.47 32.49
C GLU A 6 4.55 -9.47 32.03
N GLU A 7 4.51 -8.27 32.62
CA GLU A 7 3.47 -7.26 32.36
C GLU A 7 3.65 -6.50 31.02
N GLU A 8 4.85 -6.49 30.40
CA GLU A 8 5.09 -5.86 29.09
C GLU A 8 4.79 -6.76 27.88
N THR A 9 4.11 -7.90 28.09
CA THR A 9 3.60 -8.73 26.99
C THR A 9 2.08 -8.77 26.93
N GLU A 10 1.39 -7.75 27.47
CA GLU A 10 0.11 -7.34 26.92
C GLU A 10 0.39 -6.76 25.51
N THR A 11 0.63 -7.68 24.58
CA THR A 11 0.47 -7.44 23.16
C THR A 11 -0.93 -6.86 23.02
N LYS A 12 -1.01 -5.52 22.97
CA LYS A 12 -2.17 -4.83 22.42
C LYS A 12 -2.43 -5.52 21.11
N ASP A 13 -3.43 -6.39 21.12
CA ASP A 13 -3.90 -7.12 19.96
C ASP A 13 -4.34 -6.00 19.01
N GLU A 14 -3.41 -5.55 18.15
CA GLU A 14 -3.74 -4.59 17.12
C GLU A 14 -4.86 -5.28 16.34
N PRO A 15 -6.04 -4.63 16.20
CA PRO A 15 -7.21 -5.31 15.66
C PRO A 15 -6.83 -5.94 14.33
N SER A 16 -6.77 -7.27 14.31
CA SER A 16 -6.35 -8.03 13.14
C SER A 16 -7.36 -7.75 12.02
N ARG A 17 -6.85 -7.51 10.81
CA ARG A 17 -7.71 -7.17 9.67
C ARG A 17 -8.68 -8.33 9.41
N VAL A 18 -9.99 -8.12 9.64
CA VAL A 18 -11.02 -9.08 9.23
C VAL A 18 -10.98 -9.25 7.70
N TRP A 19 -11.33 -10.43 7.18
CA TRP A 19 -11.06 -10.84 5.80
C TRP A 19 -11.43 -9.81 4.70
N TRP A 20 -12.52 -9.03 4.88
CA TRP A 20 -12.91 -7.98 3.94
C TRP A 20 -11.95 -6.79 3.89
N GLN A 21 -11.21 -6.50 4.98
CA GLN A 21 -10.22 -5.42 5.06
C GLN A 21 -8.93 -5.70 4.28
N TRP A 22 -8.80 -6.88 3.67
CA TRP A 22 -7.66 -7.25 2.82
C TRP A 22 -7.80 -6.80 1.36
N TRP A 23 -8.95 -6.22 0.98
CA TRP A 23 -9.17 -5.79 -0.40
C TRP A 23 -8.09 -4.81 -0.90
N ALA A 24 -7.63 -3.88 -0.06
CA ALA A 24 -6.68 -2.85 -0.46
C ALA A 24 -5.26 -3.41 -0.69
N PRO A 25 -4.67 -4.19 0.24
CA PRO A 25 -3.45 -4.95 -0.03
C PRO A 25 -3.53 -5.81 -1.29
N ILE A 26 -4.65 -6.52 -1.50
CA ILE A 26 -4.86 -7.37 -2.67
C ILE A 26 -4.91 -6.52 -3.95
N ALA A 27 -5.59 -5.38 -3.91
CA ALA A 27 -5.67 -4.46 -5.03
C ALA A 27 -4.30 -3.88 -5.40
N ILE A 28 -3.49 -3.47 -4.41
CA ILE A 28 -2.11 -3.03 -4.63
C ILE A 28 -1.27 -4.15 -5.26
N ALA A 29 -1.36 -5.36 -4.73
CA ALA A 29 -0.67 -6.51 -5.31
C ALA A 29 -1.11 -6.75 -6.76
N ALA A 30 -2.39 -6.58 -7.10
CA ALA A 30 -2.87 -6.69 -8.47
C ALA A 30 -2.36 -5.55 -9.37
N VAL A 31 -2.31 -4.31 -8.87
CA VAL A 31 -1.76 -3.15 -9.62
C VAL A 31 -0.32 -3.40 -10.03
N PHE A 32 0.48 -4.03 -9.18
CA PHE A 32 1.85 -4.34 -9.53
C PHE A 32 1.96 -5.68 -10.25
N ILE A 33 1.43 -6.78 -9.76
CA ILE A 33 1.72 -8.09 -10.36
C ILE A 33 0.89 -8.37 -11.63
N VAL A 34 -0.33 -7.87 -11.73
CA VAL A 34 -1.29 -8.26 -12.77
C VAL A 34 -1.40 -7.20 -13.87
N VAL A 35 -1.50 -5.91 -13.51
CA VAL A 35 -1.71 -4.85 -14.50
C VAL A 35 -0.58 -4.77 -15.54
N PRO A 36 0.72 -4.79 -15.17
CA PRO A 36 1.81 -4.69 -16.13
C PRO A 36 1.77 -5.73 -17.25
N PRO A 37 1.75 -7.05 -16.98
CA PRO A 37 1.67 -8.03 -18.07
C PRO A 37 0.35 -7.93 -18.86
N ALA A 38 -0.74 -7.46 -18.26
CA ALA A 38 -2.03 -7.34 -18.94
C ALA A 38 -2.10 -6.19 -19.95
N VAL A 39 -1.43 -5.06 -19.70
CA VAL A 39 -1.58 -3.85 -20.53
C VAL A 39 -0.29 -3.31 -21.15
N TYR A 40 0.89 -3.85 -20.84
CA TYR A 40 2.15 -3.28 -21.37
C TYR A 40 2.23 -3.23 -22.90
N HIS A 41 1.53 -4.13 -23.59
CA HIS A 41 1.45 -4.15 -25.06
C HIS A 41 0.69 -2.96 -25.65
N LEU A 42 -0.09 -2.25 -24.84
CA LEU A 42 -1.02 -1.20 -25.29
C LEU A 42 -0.51 0.21 -24.97
N VAL A 43 0.51 0.34 -24.13
CA VAL A 43 0.97 1.62 -23.59
C VAL A 43 2.49 1.69 -23.51
N SER A 44 3.04 2.91 -23.45
CA SER A 44 4.47 3.09 -23.20
C SER A 44 4.83 2.76 -21.74
N GLY A 45 6.10 2.43 -21.49
CA GLY A 45 6.59 2.18 -20.12
C GLY A 45 6.37 3.34 -19.17
N LEU A 46 6.55 4.59 -19.65
CA LEU A 46 6.27 5.79 -18.85
C LEU A 46 4.78 5.88 -18.47
N PHE A 47 3.88 5.63 -19.43
CA PHE A 47 2.45 5.66 -19.16
C PHE A 47 2.05 4.55 -18.17
N LEU A 48 2.66 3.37 -18.28
CA LEU A 48 2.43 2.27 -17.34
C LEU A 48 2.83 2.63 -15.91
N VAL A 49 3.99 3.26 -15.72
CA VAL A 49 4.46 3.73 -14.40
C VAL A 49 3.51 4.78 -13.82
N ILE A 50 3.07 5.75 -14.63
CA ILE A 50 2.10 6.77 -14.20
C ILE A 50 0.78 6.11 -13.81
N LEU A 51 0.28 5.16 -14.62
CA LEU A 51 -0.96 4.42 -14.33
C LEU A 51 -0.87 3.70 -12.98
N MET A 52 0.21 2.95 -12.74
CA MET A 52 0.42 2.25 -11.47
C MET A 52 0.49 3.23 -10.28
N ALA A 53 1.18 4.36 -10.44
CA ALA A 53 1.26 5.38 -9.40
C ALA A 53 -0.11 5.96 -9.07
N VAL A 54 -0.90 6.31 -10.09
CA VAL A 54 -2.26 6.85 -9.91
C VAL A 54 -3.17 5.83 -9.20
N LEU A 55 -3.16 4.57 -9.65
CA LEU A 55 -3.95 3.51 -9.01
C LEU A 55 -3.53 3.28 -7.56
N THR A 56 -2.22 3.28 -7.28
CA THR A 56 -1.67 3.17 -5.93
C THR A 56 -2.16 4.28 -5.02
N VAL A 57 -2.12 5.53 -5.50
CA VAL A 57 -2.61 6.69 -4.74
C VAL A 57 -4.10 6.58 -4.47
N ILE A 58 -4.92 6.21 -5.46
CA ILE A 58 -6.37 6.06 -5.29
C ILE A 58 -6.69 4.98 -4.25
N ILE A 59 -6.09 3.80 -4.39
CA ILE A 59 -6.32 2.67 -3.47
C ILE A 59 -5.90 3.06 -2.05
N ALA A 60 -4.73 3.68 -1.90
CA ALA A 60 -4.23 4.07 -0.59
C ALA A 60 -5.05 5.18 0.07
N LEU A 61 -5.54 6.16 -0.70
CA LEU A 61 -6.48 7.17 -0.21
C LEU A 61 -7.77 6.52 0.31
N VAL A 62 -8.35 5.59 -0.46
CA VAL A 62 -9.59 4.90 -0.08
C VAL A 62 -9.38 3.97 1.12
N ASP A 63 -8.29 3.18 1.15
CA ASP A 63 -7.93 2.36 2.31
C ASP A 63 -7.79 3.23 3.55
N GLY A 64 -7.00 4.30 3.49
CA GLY A 64 -6.78 5.22 4.62
C GLY A 64 -8.05 5.92 5.10
N ALA A 65 -8.96 6.26 4.19
CA ALA A 65 -10.25 6.85 4.54
C ALA A 65 -11.20 5.83 5.20
N THR A 66 -11.07 4.54 4.87
CA THR A 66 -11.95 3.47 5.35
C THR A 66 -11.43 2.84 6.65
N PHE A 67 -10.12 2.59 6.71
CA PHE A 67 -9.41 1.94 7.80
C PHE A 67 -8.19 2.81 8.09
N ARG A 68 -8.01 3.25 9.35
CA ARG A 68 -6.92 4.17 9.77
C ARG A 68 -5.60 3.92 9.01
N ALA A 69 -4.82 4.98 8.77
CA ALA A 69 -3.51 4.86 8.13
C ALA A 69 -2.67 3.72 8.75
N SER A 70 -2.28 2.75 7.91
CA SER A 70 -1.64 1.50 8.35
C SER A 70 -0.33 1.25 7.62
N TRP A 71 0.57 0.50 8.25
CA TRP A 71 1.85 0.09 7.66
C TRP A 71 1.69 -1.00 6.59
N THR A 72 0.56 -1.71 6.56
CA THR A 72 0.33 -2.81 5.62
C THR A 72 0.42 -2.35 4.17
N ILE A 73 -0.24 -1.24 3.83
CA ILE A 73 -0.28 -0.76 2.44
C ILE A 73 1.09 -0.28 1.95
N PHE A 74 1.89 0.27 2.87
CA PHE A 74 3.28 0.66 2.63
C PHE A 74 4.14 -0.58 2.32
N CYS A 75 4.10 -1.60 3.19
CA CYS A 75 4.87 -2.82 3.01
C CYS A 75 4.47 -3.56 1.72
N VAL A 76 3.17 -3.68 1.45
CA VAL A 76 2.67 -4.39 0.27
C VAL A 76 3.01 -3.65 -1.02
N THR A 77 2.95 -2.31 -1.03
CA THR A 77 3.40 -1.51 -2.19
C THR A 77 4.86 -1.77 -2.50
N GLY A 78 5.73 -1.73 -1.49
CA GLY A 78 7.17 -1.98 -1.65
C GLY A 78 7.46 -3.40 -2.13
N LEU A 79 6.87 -4.40 -1.47
CA LEU A 79 7.08 -5.81 -1.81
C LEU A 79 6.52 -6.17 -3.18
N ALA A 80 5.33 -5.68 -3.53
CA ALA A 80 4.71 -5.98 -4.81
C ALA A 80 5.45 -5.29 -5.97
N TYR A 81 5.90 -4.04 -5.79
CA TYR A 81 6.73 -3.37 -6.80
C TYR A 81 8.11 -4.02 -6.94
N PHE A 82 8.72 -4.45 -5.83
CA PHE A 82 9.98 -5.18 -5.88
C PHE A 82 9.83 -6.51 -6.64
N ALA A 83 8.78 -7.27 -6.33
CA ALA A 83 8.46 -8.52 -7.03
C ALA A 83 8.19 -8.29 -8.53
N ALA A 84 7.39 -7.26 -8.86
CA ALA A 84 7.17 -6.79 -10.22
C ALA A 84 8.49 -6.53 -10.98
N MET A 85 9.42 -5.83 -10.33
CA MET A 85 10.73 -5.55 -10.89
C MET A 85 11.53 -6.82 -11.16
N SER A 86 11.50 -7.80 -10.25
CA SER A 86 12.17 -9.09 -10.46
C SER A 86 11.54 -9.95 -11.56
N LEU A 87 10.24 -9.79 -11.82
CA LEU A 87 9.50 -10.62 -12.78
C LEU A 87 9.61 -10.12 -14.21
N TYR A 88 9.50 -8.80 -14.43
CA TYR A 88 9.37 -8.28 -15.80
C TYR A 88 9.91 -6.86 -16.03
N PHE A 89 10.20 -6.05 -15.00
CA PHE A 89 10.80 -4.72 -15.23
C PHE A 89 12.33 -4.78 -15.28
N ASN A 90 12.92 -3.75 -15.90
CA ASN A 90 14.36 -3.57 -15.88
C ASN A 90 14.84 -3.17 -14.48
N GLU A 91 16.03 -3.62 -14.07
CA GLU A 91 16.64 -3.25 -12.78
C GLU A 91 16.69 -1.73 -12.56
N GLY A 92 16.94 -0.95 -13.61
CA GLY A 92 16.97 0.52 -13.56
C GLY A 92 15.67 1.19 -13.11
N THR A 93 14.57 0.44 -13.04
CA THR A 93 13.28 0.93 -12.52
C THR A 93 13.22 0.95 -10.99
N TRP A 94 14.27 0.51 -10.29
CA TRP A 94 14.35 0.54 -8.82
C TRP A 94 14.11 1.95 -8.24
N ILE A 95 14.46 2.99 -8.99
CA ILE A 95 14.28 4.40 -8.58
C ILE A 95 12.81 4.77 -8.31
N TYR A 96 11.86 4.06 -8.92
CA TYR A 96 10.43 4.32 -8.71
C TYR A 96 9.89 3.69 -7.43
N LEU A 97 10.58 2.68 -6.87
CA LEU A 97 10.18 2.01 -5.63
C LEU A 97 10.01 3.01 -4.47
N PRO A 98 11.02 3.81 -4.09
CA PRO A 98 10.86 4.75 -2.98
C PRO A 98 9.76 5.79 -3.26
N VAL A 99 9.58 6.19 -4.52
CA VAL A 99 8.55 7.16 -4.93
C VAL A 99 7.15 6.57 -4.73
N LEU A 100 6.89 5.37 -5.25
CA LEU A 100 5.60 4.69 -5.13
C LEU A 100 5.23 4.39 -3.68
N VAL A 101 6.21 3.95 -2.90
CA VAL A 101 6.06 3.67 -1.48
C VAL A 101 5.72 4.96 -0.69
N PHE A 102 6.42 6.06 -0.98
CA PHE A 102 6.11 7.36 -0.38
C PHE A 102 4.71 7.86 -0.77
N LEU A 103 4.33 7.71 -2.04
CA LEU A 103 3.00 8.07 -2.53
C LEU A 103 1.90 7.27 -1.81
N ALA A 104 2.06 5.96 -1.66
CA ALA A 104 1.11 5.12 -0.93
C ALA A 104 0.97 5.55 0.53
N TRP A 105 2.08 5.86 1.20
CA TRP A 105 2.06 6.35 2.58
C TRP A 105 1.36 7.71 2.70
N ALA A 106 1.73 8.68 1.86
CA ALA A 106 1.16 10.02 1.87
C ALA A 106 -0.35 9.98 1.57
N ALA A 107 -0.75 9.19 0.57
CA ALA A 107 -2.15 8.94 0.22
C ALA A 107 -2.94 8.32 1.38
N SER A 108 -2.41 7.28 2.02
CA SER A 108 -3.08 6.65 3.17
C SER A 108 -3.26 7.61 4.35
N LYS A 109 -2.24 8.42 4.65
CA LYS A 109 -2.33 9.48 5.68
C LYS A 109 -3.39 10.52 5.34
N LEU A 110 -3.42 10.99 4.09
CA LEU A 110 -4.42 11.94 3.62
C LEU A 110 -5.84 11.37 3.71
N GLY A 111 -6.05 10.13 3.29
CA GLY A 111 -7.33 9.45 3.41
C GLY A 111 -7.84 9.42 4.86
N ALA A 112 -6.97 9.07 5.80
CA ALA A 112 -7.32 9.04 7.22
C ALA A 112 -7.71 10.43 7.77
N VAL A 113 -7.04 11.49 7.33
CA VAL A 113 -7.37 12.88 7.70
C VAL A 113 -8.71 13.33 7.11
N VAL A 114 -9.02 12.94 5.88
CA VAL A 114 -10.30 13.27 5.24
C VAL A 114 -11.45 12.61 5.99
N SER A 115 -11.30 11.34 6.36
CA SER A 115 -12.30 10.60 7.13
C SER A 115 -12.53 11.19 8.52
N SER A 116 -11.45 11.56 9.24
CA SER A 116 -11.57 12.16 10.56
C SER A 116 -12.29 13.52 10.55
N LYS A 117 -12.06 14.35 9.51
CA LYS A 117 -12.80 15.61 9.33
C LYS A 117 -14.28 15.37 9.01
N ALA A 118 -14.61 14.35 8.22
CA ALA A 118 -15.99 14.06 7.82
C ALA A 118 -16.85 13.53 8.98
N GLY A 119 -16.26 12.81 9.94
CA GLY A 119 -16.95 12.30 11.12
C GLY A 119 -17.17 13.31 12.25
N ASN A 120 -16.68 14.54 12.11
CA ASN A 120 -16.73 15.60 13.13
C ASN A 120 -17.84 16.64 12.89
N ASN A 121 -18.89 16.28 12.14
CA ASN A 121 -20.06 17.11 11.84
C ASN A 121 -21.30 16.62 12.58
#